data_AF-A0A948F3Z9-F1
#
_entry.id   AF-A0A948F3Z9-F1
#
_cell.length_a   1.000
_cell.length_b   1.000
_cell.length_c   1.000
_cell.angle_alpha   90.00
_cell.angle_beta   90.00
_cell.angle_gamma   90.00
#
_symmetry.space_group_name_H-M   'P 1'
#
loop_
_entity.id
_entity.type
_entity.pdbx_description
1 polymer ?
#
loop_
_entity_poly.entity_id
_entity_poly.type
_entity_poly.pdbx_seq_one_letter_code
_entity_poly.pdbx_strand_id
1 'polypeptide(L)'
;MKRALGVVVLFIVMLFVAGCAAGDARFEAAPAGFWAGLWHGLICIVTFIISLFNDSVRVYEVHNAGHLYDLGFILGAAIAFGGCGGSGACRSRKSSKEKEWDEIGVRVEEKVRKGIRSWLDESGKKDAEWEEIGAKIEEKVKRELRNWSEK
;
A
#
# COMPACT_ATOMS: atom_id res chain seq x y z
N MET A 1 2.13 -28.23 16.79
CA MET A 1 3.08 -27.15 16.44
C MET A 1 4.42 -27.67 15.96
N LYS A 2 5.15 -28.54 16.71
CA LYS A 2 6.47 -29.06 16.30
C LYS A 2 6.49 -29.79 14.94
N ARG A 3 5.42 -30.51 14.60
CA ARG A 3 5.26 -31.20 13.30
C ARG A 3 5.04 -30.26 12.12
N ALA A 4 4.26 -29.19 12.30
CA ALA A 4 4.06 -28.16 11.29
C ALA A 4 5.33 -27.33 11.07
N LEU A 5 6.06 -27.03 12.14
CA LEU A 5 7.37 -26.38 12.07
C LEU A 5 8.38 -27.23 11.27
N GLY A 6 8.39 -28.56 11.49
CA GLY A 6 9.23 -29.48 10.73
C GLY A 6 8.91 -29.50 9.23
N VAL A 7 7.62 -29.45 8.87
CA VAL A 7 7.19 -29.42 7.45
C VAL A 7 7.57 -28.10 6.77
N VAL A 8 7.41 -26.97 7.47
CA VAL A 8 7.80 -25.64 6.94
C VAL A 8 9.32 -25.57 6.75
N VAL A 9 10.11 -26.04 7.71
CA VAL A 9 11.57 -26.07 7.61
C VAL A 9 12.01 -26.99 6.46
N LEU A 10 11.39 -28.16 6.31
CA LEU A 10 11.69 -29.09 5.21
C LEU A 10 11.40 -28.45 3.85
N PHE A 11 10.27 -27.75 3.72
CA PHE A 11 9.87 -27.07 2.49
C PHE A 11 10.84 -25.93 2.13
N ILE A 12 11.27 -25.14 3.12
CA ILE A 12 12.29 -24.10 2.94
C ILE A 12 13.61 -24.73 2.48
N VAL A 13 14.08 -25.80 3.13
CA VAL A 13 15.32 -26.49 2.74
C VAL A 13 15.22 -27.05 1.32
N MET A 14 14.07 -27.61 0.94
CA MET A 14 13.84 -28.12 -0.42
C MET A 14 13.88 -27.01 -1.48
N LEU A 15 13.37 -25.82 -1.18
CA LEU A 15 13.47 -24.64 -2.04
C LEU A 15 14.92 -24.15 -2.18
N PHE A 16 15.71 -24.20 -1.11
CA PHE A 16 17.14 -23.84 -1.16
C PHE A 16 17.97 -24.82 -2.01
N VAL A 17 17.65 -26.12 -1.96
CA VAL A 17 18.35 -27.14 -2.79
C VAL A 17 18.01 -26.98 -4.27
N ALA A 18 16.79 -26.55 -4.61
CA ALA A 18 16.41 -26.24 -6.00
C ALA A 18 17.13 -25.00 -6.58
N GLY A 19 17.75 -24.17 -5.73
CA GLY A 19 18.54 -23.00 -6.16
C GLY A 19 20.01 -23.30 -6.51
N CYS A 20 20.51 -24.51 -6.24
CA CYS A 20 21.93 -24.87 -6.39
C CYS A 20 22.32 -25.31 -7.82
N ALA A 21 21.56 -24.88 -8.82
CA ALA A 21 21.91 -25.04 -10.24
C ALA A 21 21.67 -23.70 -10.98
N ALA A 22 22.28 -22.63 -10.47
CA ALA A 22 22.43 -21.38 -11.21
C ALA A 22 23.65 -21.51 -12.15
N GLY A 23 23.38 -21.67 -13.44
CA GLY A 23 24.39 -21.90 -14.46
C GLY A 23 25.40 -20.76 -14.61
N ASP A 24 26.62 -21.15 -14.96
CA ASP A 24 27.74 -20.26 -15.26
C ASP A 24 27.46 -19.45 -16.53
N ALA A 25 27.13 -18.17 -16.39
CA ALA A 25 27.22 -17.21 -17.49
C ALA A 25 28.00 -15.99 -17.01
N ARG A 26 29.27 -15.97 -17.40
CA ARG A 26 30.20 -14.87 -17.25
C ARG A 26 29.65 -13.65 -18.00
N PHE A 27 29.36 -12.57 -17.28
CA PHE A 27 29.31 -11.19 -17.78
C PHE A 27 28.45 -10.87 -19.01
N GLU A 28 27.31 -11.53 -19.18
CA GLU A 28 26.16 -10.84 -19.78
C GLU A 28 25.23 -10.45 -18.64
N ALA A 29 24.71 -9.23 -18.65
CA ALA A 29 23.77 -8.77 -17.63
C ALA A 29 22.51 -9.64 -17.72
N ALA A 30 22.51 -10.75 -16.99
CA ALA A 30 21.45 -11.73 -17.05
C ALA A 30 20.13 -11.02 -16.70
N PRO A 31 19.05 -11.28 -17.46
CA PRO A 31 17.77 -10.63 -17.24
C PRO A 31 17.29 -10.87 -15.81
N ALA A 32 16.69 -9.83 -15.23
CA ALA A 32 16.20 -9.90 -13.86
C ALA A 32 15.19 -11.04 -13.69
N GLY A 33 15.56 -12.02 -12.86
CA GLY A 33 14.73 -13.20 -12.57
C GLY A 33 13.79 -13.00 -11.38
N PHE A 34 13.23 -14.11 -10.88
CA PHE A 34 12.27 -14.12 -9.76
C PHE A 34 12.75 -13.34 -8.52
N TRP A 35 13.99 -13.56 -8.07
CA TRP A 35 14.52 -12.91 -6.86
C TRP A 35 14.69 -11.40 -7.01
N ALA A 36 15.09 -10.94 -8.20
CA ALA A 36 15.13 -9.52 -8.51
C ALA A 36 13.72 -8.92 -8.54
N GLY A 37 12.74 -9.64 -9.10
CA GLY A 37 11.33 -9.27 -9.05
C GLY A 37 10.82 -9.14 -7.61
N LEU A 38 11.07 -10.14 -6.76
CA LEU A 38 10.69 -10.13 -5.35
C LEU A 38 11.25 -8.92 -4.60
N TRP A 39 12.54 -8.63 -4.83
CA TRP A 39 13.19 -7.48 -4.23
C TRP A 39 12.58 -6.16 -4.71
N HIS A 40 12.41 -5.97 -6.02
CA HIS A 40 11.78 -4.77 -6.59
C HIS A 40 10.33 -4.58 -6.11
N GLY A 41 9.57 -5.67 -5.99
CA GLY A 41 8.22 -5.66 -5.43
C GLY A 41 8.21 -5.18 -3.97
N LEU A 42 9.15 -5.65 -3.14
CA LEU A 42 9.22 -5.27 -1.73
C LEU A 42 9.50 -3.77 -1.54
N ILE A 43 10.32 -3.19 -2.40
CA ILE A 43 10.71 -1.78 -2.34
C ILE A 43 9.89 -0.88 -3.29
N CYS A 44 8.78 -1.38 -3.85
CA CYS A 44 8.02 -0.68 -4.89
C CYS A 44 7.52 0.71 -4.45
N ILE A 45 7.13 0.88 -3.19
CA ILE A 45 6.66 2.17 -2.65
C ILE A 45 7.81 3.18 -2.60
N VAL A 46 8.96 2.75 -2.08
CA VAL A 46 10.15 3.62 -1.93
C VAL A 46 10.68 4.02 -3.30
N THR A 47 10.79 3.05 -4.22
CA THR A 47 11.26 3.28 -5.58
C THR A 47 10.29 4.14 -6.39
N PHE A 48 8.97 4.01 -6.16
CA PHE A 48 7.97 4.90 -6.74
C PHE A 48 8.13 6.35 -6.28
N ILE A 49 8.38 6.59 -4.99
CA ILE A 49 8.62 7.96 -4.48
C ILE A 49 9.88 8.54 -5.13
N ILE A 50 10.97 7.77 -5.24
CA ILE A 50 12.22 8.22 -5.88
C ILE A 50 12.01 8.49 -7.36
N SER A 51 11.22 7.66 -8.06
CA SER A 51 10.89 7.82 -9.47
C SER A 51 10.19 9.15 -9.78
N LEU A 52 9.50 9.78 -8.82
CA LEU A 52 8.84 11.07 -9.03
C LEU A 52 9.82 12.25 -9.08
N PHE A 53 11.01 12.11 -8.48
CA PHE A 53 12.03 13.15 -8.45
C PHE A 53 13.22 12.84 -9.36
N ASN A 54 13.31 11.61 -9.89
CA ASN A 54 14.39 11.17 -10.75
C ASN A 54 13.89 10.19 -11.83
N ASP A 55 13.81 10.66 -13.07
CA ASP A 55 13.37 9.88 -14.23
C ASP A 55 14.30 8.71 -14.59
N SER A 56 15.51 8.66 -14.01
CA SER A 56 16.46 7.57 -14.23
C SER A 56 16.11 6.30 -13.44
N VAL A 57 15.26 6.41 -12.42
CA VAL A 57 14.89 5.29 -11.55
C VAL A 57 13.53 4.74 -11.98
N ARG A 58 13.52 3.52 -12.50
CA ARG A 58 12.29 2.81 -12.85
C ARG A 58 11.88 1.88 -11.71
N VAL A 59 10.59 1.87 -11.39
CA VAL A 59 10.01 0.97 -10.38
C VAL A 59 10.09 -0.50 -10.80
N TYR A 60 10.10 -0.74 -12.10
CA TYR A 60 10.04 -2.07 -12.69
C TYR A 60 11.17 -2.24 -13.72
N GLU A 61 11.85 -3.39 -13.68
CA GLU A 61 12.97 -3.69 -14.57
C GLU A 61 12.48 -4.02 -15.97
N VAL A 62 13.05 -3.35 -16.97
CA VAL A 62 12.69 -3.53 -18.38
C VAL A 62 13.38 -4.77 -18.94
N HIS A 63 14.60 -5.07 -18.49
CA HIS A 63 15.34 -6.26 -18.89
C HIS A 63 15.11 -7.41 -17.92
N ASN A 64 13.93 -8.04 -17.99
CA ASN A 64 13.52 -9.09 -17.07
C ASN A 64 13.25 -10.44 -17.76
N ALA A 65 13.20 -11.50 -16.95
CA ALA A 65 12.96 -12.88 -17.41
C ALA A 65 11.47 -13.20 -17.64
N GLY A 66 10.61 -12.19 -17.79
CA GLY A 66 9.17 -12.30 -18.02
C GLY A 66 8.40 -12.76 -16.77
N HIS A 67 7.56 -13.78 -16.94
CA HIS A 67 6.58 -14.19 -15.93
C HIS A 67 7.17 -14.56 -14.57
N LEU A 68 8.38 -15.14 -14.52
CA LEU A 68 9.02 -15.46 -13.25
C LEU A 68 9.39 -14.21 -12.47
N TYR A 69 9.81 -13.14 -13.15
CA TYR A 69 10.04 -11.85 -12.52
C TYR A 69 8.73 -11.21 -12.06
N ASP A 70 7.67 -11.26 -12.88
CA ASP A 70 6.34 -10.74 -12.52
C ASP A 70 5.78 -11.38 -11.26
N LEU A 71 5.88 -12.70 -11.15
CA LEU A 71 5.45 -13.44 -9.97
C LEU A 71 6.20 -13.00 -8.71
N GLY A 72 7.52 -12.80 -8.82
CA GLY A 72 8.33 -12.25 -7.74
C GLY A 72 7.87 -10.85 -7.35
N PHE A 73 7.69 -9.97 -8.33
CA PHE A 73 7.28 -8.58 -8.12
C PHE A 73 5.92 -8.47 -7.41
N ILE A 74 4.92 -9.21 -7.88
CA ILE A 74 3.59 -9.21 -7.27
C ILE A 74 3.65 -9.75 -5.84
N LEU A 75 4.41 -10.82 -5.60
CA LEU A 75 4.58 -11.37 -4.26
C LEU A 75 5.29 -10.38 -3.32
N GLY A 76 6.35 -9.72 -3.78
CA GLY A 76 7.10 -8.73 -3.02
C GLY A 76 6.23 -7.51 -2.68
N ALA A 77 5.47 -7.02 -3.66
CA ALA A 77 4.50 -5.95 -3.45
C ALA A 77 3.42 -6.37 -2.46
N ALA A 78 2.85 -7.57 -2.61
CA ALA A 78 1.88 -8.11 -1.67
C ALA A 78 2.44 -8.09 -0.24
N ILE A 79 3.67 -8.56 -0.02
CA ILE A 79 4.33 -8.50 1.30
C ILE A 79 4.48 -7.06 1.79
N ALA A 80 4.95 -6.13 0.95
CA ALA A 80 5.13 -4.72 1.30
C ALA A 80 3.82 -4.03 1.71
N PHE A 81 2.71 -4.40 1.09
CA PHE A 81 1.38 -3.84 1.34
C PHE A 81 0.54 -4.62 2.38
N GLY A 82 1.13 -5.60 3.09
CA GLY A 82 0.45 -6.30 4.19
C GLY A 82 -0.11 -7.70 3.87
N GLY A 83 0.38 -8.31 2.80
CA GLY A 83 0.09 -9.66 2.33
C GLY A 83 0.70 -10.77 3.18
N CYS A 84 0.42 -10.75 4.49
CA CYS A 84 0.23 -11.94 5.30
C CYS A 84 -0.80 -11.70 6.43
N GLY A 85 -1.81 -10.85 6.18
CA GLY A 85 -2.93 -10.64 7.09
C GLY A 85 -4.07 -11.63 6.84
N GLY A 86 -3.93 -12.86 7.32
CA GLY A 86 -5.10 -13.72 7.62
C GLY A 86 -5.49 -14.75 6.57
N SER A 87 -5.00 -15.98 6.74
CA SER A 87 -5.75 -17.22 6.49
C SER A 87 -4.99 -18.38 7.12
N GLY A 88 -5.42 -18.80 8.32
CA GLY A 88 -4.86 -19.98 8.97
C GLY A 88 -5.00 -20.00 10.49
N ALA A 89 -6.20 -20.32 10.96
CA ALA A 89 -6.48 -20.89 12.28
C ALA A 89 -6.00 -20.12 13.52
N CYS A 90 -6.84 -19.21 14.02
CA CYS A 90 -7.25 -19.14 15.44
C CYS A 90 -8.37 -18.10 15.55
N ARG A 91 -9.57 -18.50 15.98
CA ARG A 91 -10.62 -17.57 16.42
C ARG A 91 -10.06 -16.78 17.61
N SER A 92 -9.47 -15.61 17.35
CA SER A 92 -9.12 -14.68 18.41
C SER A 92 -10.42 -14.13 18.98
N ARG A 93 -10.62 -14.35 20.28
CA ARG A 93 -11.75 -13.81 21.03
C ARG A 93 -11.58 -12.28 21.01
N LYS A 94 -12.42 -11.57 20.25
CA LYS A 94 -12.38 -10.10 20.12
C LYS A 94 -12.17 -9.46 21.50
N SER A 95 -11.10 -8.69 21.62
CA SER A 95 -10.73 -8.01 22.87
C SER A 95 -11.85 -7.07 23.31
N SER A 96 -12.05 -6.88 24.61
CA SER A 96 -13.09 -5.98 25.14
C SER A 96 -13.01 -4.57 24.54
N LYS A 97 -11.79 -4.08 24.27
CA LYS A 97 -11.57 -2.79 23.61
C LYS A 97 -12.11 -2.75 22.19
N GLU A 98 -11.99 -3.84 21.45
CA GLU A 98 -12.41 -3.90 20.04
C GLU A 98 -13.93 -3.84 19.91
N LYS A 99 -14.65 -4.44 20.87
CA LYS A 99 -16.10 -4.32 20.98
C LYS A 99 -16.55 -2.89 21.33
N GLU A 100 -15.80 -2.22 22.20
CA GLU A 100 -16.03 -0.81 22.54
C GLU A 100 -15.82 0.11 21.34
N TRP A 101 -14.78 -0.13 20.54
CA TRP A 101 -14.55 0.59 19.28
C TRP A 101 -15.62 0.31 18.23
N ASP A 102 -16.14 -0.92 18.14
CA ASP A 102 -17.27 -1.24 17.26
C ASP A 102 -18.52 -0.42 17.66
N GLU A 103 -18.82 -0.34 18.98
CA GLU A 103 -19.93 0.46 19.49
C GLU A 103 -19.75 1.97 19.25
N ILE A 104 -18.53 2.48 19.41
CA ILE A 104 -18.19 3.87 19.09
C ILE A 104 -18.35 4.10 17.58
N GLY A 105 -17.89 3.17 16.75
CA GLY A 105 -17.99 3.23 15.29
C GLY A 105 -19.45 3.37 14.83
N VAL A 106 -20.35 2.52 15.35
CA VAL A 106 -21.78 2.59 15.03
C VAL A 106 -22.39 3.95 15.45
N ARG A 107 -21.99 4.48 16.62
CA ARG A 107 -22.46 5.79 17.08
C ARG A 107 -21.95 6.94 16.21
N VAL A 108 -20.70 6.88 15.76
CA VAL A 108 -20.10 7.86 14.86
C VAL A 108 -20.78 7.81 13.50
N GLU A 109 -20.97 6.62 12.95
CA GLU A 109 -21.65 6.41 11.67
C GLU A 109 -23.08 6.97 11.70
N GLU A 110 -23.83 6.71 12.78
CA GLU A 110 -25.16 7.29 12.95
C GLU A 110 -25.13 8.82 13.01
N LYS A 111 -24.18 9.41 13.74
CA LYS A 111 -24.04 10.87 13.84
C LYS A 111 -23.65 11.49 12.51
N VAL A 112 -22.72 10.87 11.78
CA VAL A 112 -22.30 11.30 10.45
C VAL A 112 -23.47 11.21 9.48
N ARG A 113 -24.19 10.09 9.46
CA ARG A 113 -25.37 9.92 8.60
C ARG A 113 -26.49 10.92 8.92
N LYS A 114 -26.76 11.18 10.21
CA LYS A 114 -27.74 12.19 10.65
C LYS A 114 -27.30 13.60 10.27
N GLY A 115 -26.01 13.91 10.44
CA GLY A 115 -25.42 15.19 10.03
C GLY A 115 -25.53 15.39 8.52
N ILE A 116 -25.11 14.41 7.71
CA ILE A 116 -25.24 14.45 6.25
C ILE A 116 -26.70 14.62 5.84
N ARG A 117 -27.65 13.92 6.48
CA ARG A 117 -29.07 14.02 6.14
C ARG A 117 -29.66 15.40 6.46
N SER A 118 -29.36 15.96 7.64
CA SER A 118 -29.81 17.32 7.96
C SER A 118 -29.17 18.36 7.04
N TRP A 119 -27.91 18.13 6.67
CA TRP A 119 -27.20 19.02 5.76
C TRP A 119 -27.75 18.94 4.33
N LEU A 120 -28.15 17.76 3.85
CA LEU A 120 -28.83 17.60 2.56
C LEU A 120 -30.22 18.25 2.56
N ASP A 121 -30.98 18.15 3.66
CA ASP A 121 -32.29 18.78 3.78
C ASP A 121 -32.19 20.32 3.83
N GLU A 122 -31.07 20.85 4.33
CA GLU A 122 -30.79 22.30 4.43
C GLU A 122 -30.09 22.87 3.17
N SER A 123 -29.34 22.03 2.44
CA SER A 123 -28.58 22.40 1.23
C SER A 123 -29.47 22.69 0.02
N GLY A 124 -30.75 22.28 0.02
CA GLY A 124 -31.70 22.58 -1.05
C GLY A 124 -32.08 24.06 -1.24
N LYS A 125 -31.38 25.02 -0.61
CA LYS A 125 -31.69 26.46 -0.67
C LYS A 125 -30.51 27.43 -0.66
N LYS A 126 -29.25 27.00 -0.78
CA LYS A 126 -28.09 27.90 -0.57
C LYS A 126 -27.01 27.80 -1.63
N ASP A 127 -27.37 27.98 -2.89
CA ASP A 127 -26.39 28.18 -3.96
C ASP A 127 -25.70 29.57 -3.87
N ALA A 128 -26.28 30.52 -3.14
CA ALA A 128 -25.75 31.89 -3.00
C ALA A 128 -24.69 32.09 -1.89
N GLU A 129 -24.55 31.14 -0.95
CA GLU A 129 -23.59 31.23 0.18
C GLU A 129 -22.23 30.59 -0.14
N TRP A 130 -22.21 29.62 -1.07
CA TRP A 130 -20.99 28.91 -1.51
C TRP A 130 -20.02 29.80 -2.28
N GLU A 131 -20.53 30.77 -3.04
CA GLU A 131 -19.71 31.76 -3.77
C GLU A 131 -18.90 32.64 -2.81
N GLU A 132 -19.49 33.09 -1.70
CA GLU A 132 -18.78 33.88 -0.68
C GLU A 132 -17.74 33.05 0.10
N ILE A 133 -18.06 31.78 0.38
CA ILE A 133 -17.14 30.87 1.07
C ILE A 133 -15.96 30.51 0.15
N GLY A 134 -16.22 30.27 -1.13
CA GLY A 134 -15.19 30.01 -2.15
C GLY A 134 -14.20 31.16 -2.26
N ALA A 135 -14.70 32.40 -2.37
CA ALA A 135 -13.87 33.60 -2.44
C ALA A 135 -12.96 33.77 -1.21
N LYS A 136 -13.46 33.49 0.00
CA LYS A 136 -12.65 33.56 1.24
C LYS A 136 -11.55 32.51 1.29
N ILE A 137 -11.80 31.31 0.76
CA ILE A 137 -10.80 30.23 0.74
C ILE A 137 -9.73 30.53 -0.31
N GLU A 138 -10.11 30.99 -1.49
CA GLU A 138 -9.18 31.37 -2.56
C GLU A 138 -8.22 32.46 -2.08
N GLU A 139 -8.73 33.52 -1.43
CA GLU A 139 -7.91 34.59 -0.87
C GLU A 139 -6.94 34.10 0.21
N LYS A 140 -7.36 33.11 1.01
CA LYS A 140 -6.50 32.53 2.06
C LYS A 140 -5.38 31.69 1.46
N VAL A 141 -5.67 30.91 0.42
CA VAL A 141 -4.68 30.12 -0.32
C VAL A 141 -3.68 31.04 -1.03
N LYS A 142 -4.16 32.09 -1.70
CA LYS A 142 -3.34 33.06 -2.43
C LYS A 142 -2.40 33.82 -1.49
N ARG A 143 -2.86 34.11 -0.27
CA ARG A 143 -2.06 34.75 0.78
C ARG A 143 -0.97 33.83 1.31
N GLU A 144 -1.28 32.57 1.58
CA GLU A 144 -0.29 31.59 2.04
C GLU A 144 0.76 31.30 0.97
N LEU A 145 0.35 31.17 -0.31
CA LEU A 145 1.28 31.02 -1.44
C LEU A 145 2.22 32.23 -1.59
N ARG A 146 1.70 33.46 -1.46
CA ARG A 146 2.52 34.68 -1.51
C ARG A 146 3.53 34.72 -0.36
N ASN A 147 3.10 34.36 0.84
CA ASN A 147 3.97 34.31 2.02
C ASN A 147 5.06 33.22 1.91
N TRP A 148 4.75 32.09 1.26
CA TRP A 148 5.75 31.07 0.94
C TRP A 148 6.76 31.50 -0.13
N SER A 149 6.34 32.33 -1.10
CA SER A 149 7.24 32.83 -2.15
C SER A 149 8.22 33.90 -1.65
N GLU A 150 7.91 34.59 -0.56
CA GLU A 150 8.74 35.65 0.03
C GLU A 150 9.68 35.13 1.13
N LYS A 151 9.70 33.82 1.38
CA LYS A 151 10.47 33.15 2.44
C LYS A 151 11.48 32.17 1.86
#